data_AF-A0AAE3XCN5-F1
#
_entry.id   AF-A0AAE3XCN5-F1
#
_cell.length_a   1.000
_cell.length_b   1.000
_cell.length_c   1.000
_cell.angle_alpha   90.00
_cell.angle_beta   90.00
_cell.angle_gamma   90.00
#
_symmetry.space_group_name_H-M   'P 1'
#
loop_
_entity.id
_entity.type
_entity.pdbx_description
1 polymer ?
#
loop_
_entity_poly.entity_id
_entity_poly.type
_entity_poly.pdbx_seq_one_letter_code
_entity_poly.pdbx_strand_id
1 'polypeptide(L)'
;MSPTLYPLLPTTKAVFDTWNPVVLGAAQPDAARRELIEVAQRAADEGFVYADEIYAYVTRALAAKLTPELLARNNPTGSRVERGLFGYELYYARKIVAERARRRALREAHDRVRPQVGQQFALLQFGHDEPLLNVTLTGIQEWRLTFRGTWRGEPMTRSCTALEFEEVLRASRARMERAARLRAPGAAPTDAPRVRGQGDP
;
A
#
# COMPACT_ATOMS: atom_id res chain seq x y z
N MET A 1 -24.44 -25.37 -23.58
CA MET A 1 -25.10 -24.53 -22.56
C MET A 1 -24.66 -23.10 -22.78
N SER A 2 -25.58 -22.17 -23.02
CA SER A 2 -25.21 -20.75 -23.19
C SER A 2 -24.67 -20.20 -21.88
N PRO A 3 -23.54 -19.47 -21.88
CA PRO A 3 -23.01 -18.87 -20.66
C PRO A 3 -24.04 -17.89 -20.08
N THR A 4 -24.30 -17.98 -18.78
CA THR A 4 -25.12 -17.01 -18.07
C THR A 4 -24.43 -15.64 -18.12
N LEU A 5 -25.14 -14.62 -18.59
CA LEU A 5 -24.64 -13.25 -18.68
C LEU A 5 -24.30 -12.70 -17.28
N TYR A 6 -23.36 -11.75 -17.22
CA TYR A 6 -23.00 -11.09 -15.97
C TYR A 6 -24.22 -10.32 -15.41
N PRO A 7 -24.62 -10.55 -14.14
CA PRO A 7 -25.80 -9.94 -13.54
C PRO A 7 -25.51 -8.49 -13.12
N LEU A 8 -25.32 -7.61 -14.10
CA LEU A 8 -24.96 -6.21 -13.88
C LEU A 8 -26.04 -5.48 -13.08
N LEU A 9 -25.62 -4.76 -12.02
CA LEU A 9 -26.55 -4.00 -11.18
C LEU A 9 -27.13 -2.80 -11.95
N PRO A 10 -28.41 -2.45 -11.71
CA PRO A 10 -29.14 -1.51 -12.57
C PRO A 10 -28.79 -0.03 -12.34
N THR A 11 -28.21 0.32 -11.19
CA THR A 11 -27.92 1.71 -10.81
C THR A 11 -26.62 1.81 -10.03
N THR A 12 -26.03 3.00 -10.00
CA THR A 12 -24.83 3.27 -9.17
C THR A 12 -25.10 3.06 -7.69
N LYS A 13 -26.30 3.41 -7.22
CA LYS A 13 -26.73 3.11 -5.84
C LYS A 13 -26.75 1.60 -5.57
N ALA A 14 -27.29 0.79 -6.49
CA ALA A 14 -27.31 -0.67 -6.31
C ALA A 14 -25.89 -1.25 -6.29
N VAL A 15 -24.99 -0.74 -7.15
CA VAL A 15 -23.55 -1.07 -7.12
C VAL A 15 -22.97 -0.73 -5.74
N PHE A 16 -23.15 0.51 -5.27
CA PHE A 16 -22.65 0.94 -3.96
C PHE A 16 -23.19 0.06 -2.83
N ASP A 17 -24.50 -0.12 -2.74
CA ASP A 17 -25.16 -0.86 -1.66
C ASP A 17 -24.72 -2.34 -1.63
N THR A 18 -24.43 -2.92 -2.80
CA THR A 18 -23.96 -4.31 -2.91
C THR A 18 -22.46 -4.44 -2.56
N TRP A 19 -21.62 -3.55 -3.10
CA TRP A 19 -20.17 -3.68 -2.98
C TRP A 19 -19.61 -3.10 -1.67
N ASN A 20 -20.21 -2.04 -1.13
CA ASN A 20 -19.68 -1.36 0.05
C ASN A 20 -19.60 -2.30 1.28
N PRO A 21 -20.62 -3.12 1.61
CA PRO A 21 -20.50 -4.11 2.68
C PRO A 21 -19.39 -5.14 2.43
N VAL A 22 -19.16 -5.55 1.17
CA VAL A 22 -18.10 -6.48 0.80
C VAL A 22 -16.71 -5.87 1.01
N VAL A 23 -16.53 -4.61 0.60
CA VAL A 23 -15.28 -3.85 0.80
C VAL A 23 -14.98 -3.67 2.29
N LEU A 24 -16.01 -3.40 3.09
CA LEU A 24 -15.90 -3.27 4.54
C LEU A 24 -15.73 -4.62 5.27
N GLY A 25 -15.81 -5.74 4.55
CA GLY A 25 -15.73 -7.10 5.12
C GLY A 25 -16.98 -7.51 5.92
N ALA A 26 -18.07 -6.76 5.81
CA ALA A 26 -19.36 -7.05 6.47
C ALA A 26 -20.22 -8.04 5.68
N ALA A 27 -19.89 -8.32 4.41
CA ALA A 27 -20.58 -9.28 3.56
C ALA A 27 -19.62 -10.05 2.65
N GLN A 28 -20.05 -11.19 2.14
CA GLN A 28 -19.33 -11.95 1.12
C GLN A 28 -19.86 -11.60 -0.27
N PRO A 29 -19.01 -11.51 -1.30
CA PRO A 29 -19.47 -11.34 -2.68
C PRO A 29 -20.19 -12.60 -3.16
N ASP A 30 -21.24 -12.39 -3.96
CA ASP A 30 -21.87 -13.48 -4.71
C ASP A 30 -20.91 -14.10 -5.73
N ALA A 31 -21.35 -15.17 -6.42
CA ALA A 31 -20.51 -15.90 -7.36
C ALA A 31 -19.99 -15.04 -8.52
N ALA A 32 -20.80 -14.15 -9.08
CA ALA A 32 -20.41 -13.30 -10.21
C ALA A 32 -19.42 -12.22 -9.79
N ARG A 33 -19.64 -11.57 -8.64
CA ARG A 33 -18.70 -10.59 -8.08
C ARG A 33 -17.39 -11.24 -7.66
N ARG A 34 -17.44 -12.47 -7.13
CA ARG A 34 -16.25 -13.24 -6.79
C ARG A 34 -15.39 -13.51 -8.03
N GLU A 35 -16.01 -13.96 -9.11
CA GLU A 35 -15.33 -14.14 -10.40
C GLU A 35 -14.72 -12.83 -10.90
N LEU A 36 -15.44 -11.70 -10.80
CA LEU A 36 -14.89 -10.38 -11.17
C LEU A 36 -13.66 -10.01 -10.32
N ILE A 37 -13.69 -10.24 -9.00
CA ILE A 37 -12.54 -10.01 -8.12
C ILE A 37 -11.36 -10.91 -8.51
N GLU A 38 -11.60 -12.18 -8.82
CA GLU A 38 -10.57 -13.13 -9.23
C GLU A 38 -9.92 -12.73 -10.57
N VAL A 39 -10.71 -12.30 -11.55
CA VAL A 39 -10.18 -11.80 -12.83
C VAL A 39 -9.38 -10.51 -12.61
N ALA A 40 -9.88 -9.58 -11.78
CA ALA A 40 -9.15 -8.37 -11.44
C ALA A 40 -7.84 -8.66 -10.68
N GLN A 41 -7.83 -9.70 -9.82
CA GLN A 41 -6.62 -10.17 -9.15
C GLN A 41 -5.61 -10.70 -10.17
N ARG A 42 -6.02 -11.54 -11.12
CA ARG A 42 -5.13 -12.02 -12.19
C ARG A 42 -4.53 -10.87 -13.00
N ALA A 43 -5.32 -9.85 -13.33
CA ALA A 43 -4.80 -8.65 -14.00
C ALA A 43 -3.69 -7.96 -13.16
N ALA A 44 -3.92 -7.82 -11.85
CA ALA A 44 -2.91 -7.23 -10.96
C ALA A 44 -1.66 -8.12 -10.84
N ASP A 45 -1.82 -9.44 -10.78
CA ASP A 45 -0.71 -10.41 -10.71
C ASP A 45 0.12 -10.42 -12.01
N GLU A 46 -0.51 -10.17 -13.16
CA GLU A 46 0.17 -9.97 -14.46
C GLU A 46 0.83 -8.59 -14.60
N GLY A 47 0.71 -7.71 -13.60
CA GLY A 47 1.38 -6.42 -13.56
C GLY A 47 0.62 -5.28 -14.24
N PHE A 48 -0.67 -5.44 -14.55
CA PHE A 48 -1.49 -4.33 -15.04
C PHE A 48 -1.76 -3.33 -13.90
N VAL A 49 -1.36 -2.08 -14.09
CA VAL A 49 -1.44 -1.03 -13.06
C VAL A 49 -2.55 -0.03 -13.38
N TYR A 50 -2.72 0.31 -14.66
CA TYR A 50 -3.65 1.37 -15.06
C TYR A 50 -5.08 0.84 -15.15
N ALA A 51 -6.04 1.70 -14.76
CA ALA A 51 -7.46 1.37 -14.76
C ALA A 51 -7.95 0.88 -16.13
N ASP A 52 -7.43 1.50 -17.18
CA ASP A 52 -7.78 1.23 -18.57
C ASP A 52 -7.34 -0.16 -19.03
N GLU A 53 -6.11 -0.54 -18.68
CA GLU A 53 -5.53 -1.84 -18.99
C GLU A 53 -6.24 -2.95 -18.23
N ILE A 54 -6.49 -2.74 -16.94
CA ILE A 54 -7.22 -3.70 -16.10
C ILE A 54 -8.64 -3.90 -16.65
N TYR A 55 -9.32 -2.82 -17.04
CA TYR A 55 -10.64 -2.94 -17.66
C TYR A 55 -10.60 -3.72 -18.97
N ALA A 56 -9.66 -3.40 -19.87
CA ALA A 56 -9.52 -4.11 -21.15
C ALA A 56 -9.21 -5.60 -20.94
N TYR A 57 -8.35 -5.92 -19.96
CA TYR A 57 -8.06 -7.29 -19.57
C TYR A 57 -9.32 -8.01 -19.06
N VAL A 58 -10.03 -7.39 -18.12
CA VAL A 58 -11.20 -7.98 -17.48
C VAL A 58 -12.34 -8.20 -18.47
N THR A 59 -12.63 -7.23 -19.34
CA THR A 59 -13.69 -7.39 -20.35
C THR A 59 -13.38 -8.48 -21.35
N ARG A 60 -12.11 -8.61 -21.76
CA ARG A 60 -11.65 -9.73 -22.60
C ARG A 60 -11.78 -11.06 -21.89
N ALA A 61 -11.35 -11.16 -20.64
CA ALA A 61 -11.42 -12.38 -19.84
C ALA A 61 -12.87 -12.83 -19.58
N LEU A 62 -13.80 -11.88 -19.50
CA LEU A 62 -15.23 -12.13 -19.27
C LEU A 62 -16.09 -11.97 -20.54
N ALA A 63 -15.48 -12.01 -21.74
CA ALA A 63 -16.17 -11.72 -23.00
C ALA A 63 -17.40 -12.61 -23.27
N ALA A 64 -17.37 -13.86 -22.80
CA ALA A 64 -18.51 -14.78 -22.92
C ALA A 64 -19.72 -14.37 -22.06
N LYS A 65 -19.55 -13.47 -21.07
CA LYS A 65 -20.58 -13.03 -20.13
C LYS A 65 -20.93 -11.55 -20.26
N LEU A 66 -20.14 -10.78 -21.01
CA LEU A 66 -20.25 -9.33 -21.16
C LEU A 66 -20.53 -8.98 -22.62
N THR A 67 -21.77 -8.61 -22.91
CA THR A 67 -22.16 -8.12 -24.23
C THR A 67 -21.83 -6.63 -24.38
N PRO A 68 -21.72 -6.11 -25.62
CA PRO A 68 -21.56 -4.67 -25.86
C PRO A 68 -22.64 -3.83 -25.19
N GLU A 69 -23.88 -4.31 -25.18
CA GLU A 69 -25.01 -3.62 -24.55
C GLU A 69 -24.83 -3.55 -23.03
N LEU A 70 -24.34 -4.62 -22.39
CA LEU A 70 -24.02 -4.61 -20.96
C LEU A 70 -22.91 -3.61 -20.64
N LEU A 71 -21.86 -3.56 -21.46
CA LEU A 71 -20.74 -2.63 -21.28
C LEU A 71 -21.16 -1.17 -21.53
N ALA A 72 -22.14 -0.93 -22.39
CA ALA A 72 -22.67 0.40 -22.66
C ALA A 72 -23.65 0.90 -21.58
N ARG A 73 -24.18 0.02 -20.71
CA ARG A 73 -25.13 0.41 -19.67
C ARG A 73 -24.50 1.37 -18.67
N ASN A 74 -25.20 2.48 -18.44
CA ASN A 74 -24.83 3.48 -17.45
C ASN A 74 -26.02 3.74 -16.52
N ASN A 75 -25.78 4.54 -15.49
CA ASN A 75 -26.79 4.90 -14.51
C ASN A 75 -28.00 5.57 -15.19
N PRO A 76 -29.21 5.00 -15.08
CA PRO A 76 -30.39 5.54 -15.76
C PRO A 76 -30.86 6.86 -15.15
N THR A 77 -30.57 7.07 -13.86
CA THR A 77 -30.99 8.25 -13.11
C THR A 77 -29.79 8.86 -12.39
N GLY A 78 -29.30 10.01 -12.86
CA GLY A 78 -28.22 10.78 -12.22
C GLY A 78 -26.92 10.83 -13.03
N SER A 79 -25.81 11.09 -12.35
CA SER A 79 -24.50 11.27 -12.99
C SER A 79 -24.01 10.00 -13.66
N ARG A 80 -23.52 10.14 -14.88
CA ARG A 80 -22.83 9.07 -15.62
C ARG A 80 -21.53 8.74 -14.91
N VAL A 81 -21.21 7.46 -14.87
CA VAL A 81 -19.90 6.97 -14.40
C VAL A 81 -19.04 6.59 -15.59
N GLU A 82 -17.74 6.81 -15.45
CA GLU A 82 -16.74 6.36 -16.42
C GLU A 82 -16.85 4.85 -16.62
N ARG A 83 -16.84 4.40 -17.89
CA ARG A 83 -16.99 2.97 -18.26
C ARG A 83 -18.29 2.31 -17.75
N GLY A 84 -19.32 3.11 -17.48
CA GLY A 84 -20.65 2.62 -17.14
C GLY A 84 -20.72 1.89 -15.81
N LEU A 85 -21.83 1.19 -15.59
CA LEU A 85 -22.09 0.46 -14.35
C LEU A 85 -21.07 -0.67 -14.15
N PHE A 86 -20.62 -1.29 -15.23
CA PHE A 86 -19.60 -2.33 -15.16
C PHE A 86 -18.24 -1.78 -14.72
N GLY A 87 -17.84 -0.61 -15.24
CA GLY A 87 -16.67 0.12 -14.76
C GLY A 87 -16.73 0.41 -13.26
N TYR A 88 -17.92 0.73 -12.75
CA TYR A 88 -18.11 0.98 -11.33
C TYR A 88 -18.06 -0.30 -10.47
N GLU A 89 -18.59 -1.42 -10.93
CA GLU A 89 -18.36 -2.72 -10.27
C GLU A 89 -16.87 -3.10 -10.26
N LEU A 90 -16.15 -2.88 -11.38
CA LEU A 90 -14.71 -3.14 -11.47
C LEU A 90 -13.89 -2.25 -10.53
N TYR A 91 -14.28 -0.98 -10.35
CA TYR A 91 -13.67 -0.10 -9.36
C TYR A 91 -13.66 -0.73 -7.96
N TYR A 92 -14.78 -1.30 -7.53
CA TYR A 92 -14.88 -1.96 -6.23
C TYR A 92 -14.11 -3.28 -6.16
N ALA A 93 -14.14 -4.09 -7.22
CA ALA A 93 -13.32 -5.30 -7.30
C ALA A 93 -11.82 -4.96 -7.14
N ARG A 94 -11.34 -3.91 -7.80
CA ARG A 94 -9.95 -3.42 -7.68
C ARG A 94 -9.61 -2.94 -6.27
N LYS A 95 -10.54 -2.27 -5.58
CA LYS A 95 -10.36 -1.89 -4.17
C LYS A 95 -10.11 -3.10 -3.27
N ILE A 96 -10.86 -4.19 -3.48
CA ILE A 96 -10.70 -5.42 -2.70
C ILE A 96 -9.34 -6.08 -3.01
N VAL A 97 -8.93 -6.12 -4.27
CA VAL A 97 -7.61 -6.63 -4.69
C VAL A 97 -6.48 -5.82 -4.02
N ALA A 98 -6.57 -4.49 -4.07
CA ALA A 98 -5.59 -3.61 -3.43
C ALA A 98 -5.53 -3.82 -1.90
N GLU A 99 -6.68 -3.98 -1.24
CA GLU A 99 -6.73 -4.24 0.20
C GLU A 99 -6.16 -5.62 0.56
N ARG A 100 -6.41 -6.66 -0.24
CA ARG A 100 -5.79 -7.98 -0.06
C ARG A 100 -4.27 -7.89 -0.18
N ALA A 101 -3.77 -7.20 -1.19
CA ALA A 101 -2.35 -6.97 -1.39
C ALA A 101 -1.72 -6.20 -0.21
N ARG A 102 -2.36 -5.12 0.24
CA ARG A 102 -1.94 -4.35 1.42
C ARG A 102 -1.88 -5.22 2.68
N ARG A 103 -2.93 -6.00 2.96
CA ARG A 103 -2.95 -6.91 4.13
C ARG A 103 -1.87 -7.99 4.05
N ARG A 104 -1.62 -8.52 2.85
CA ARG A 104 -0.52 -9.46 2.64
C ARG A 104 0.83 -8.81 2.93
N ALA A 105 1.08 -7.62 2.40
CA ALA A 105 2.32 -6.88 2.64
C ALA A 105 2.51 -6.55 4.14
N LEU A 106 1.43 -6.16 4.84
CA LEU A 106 1.45 -5.93 6.29
C LEU A 106 1.83 -7.19 7.07
N ARG A 107 1.23 -8.34 6.73
CA ARG A 107 1.58 -9.64 7.34
C ARG A 107 3.04 -9.97 7.12
N GLU A 108 3.49 -9.93 5.87
CA GLU A 108 4.87 -10.27 5.53
C GLU A 108 5.87 -9.32 6.21
N ALA A 109 5.56 -8.02 6.31
CA ALA A 109 6.39 -7.07 7.04
C ALA A 109 6.42 -7.38 8.54
N HIS A 110 5.29 -7.71 9.14
CA HIS A 110 5.20 -8.12 10.53
C HIS A 110 6.04 -9.38 10.80
N ASP A 111 6.00 -10.36 9.91
CA ASP A 111 6.78 -11.60 10.01
C ASP A 111 8.30 -11.36 9.86
N ARG A 112 8.69 -10.36 9.06
CA ARG A 112 10.09 -9.93 8.91
C ARG A 112 10.62 -9.17 10.11
N VAL A 113 9.85 -8.21 10.64
CA VAL A 113 10.31 -7.35 11.75
C VAL A 113 10.14 -8.02 13.12
N ARG A 114 9.25 -9.02 13.25
CA ARG A 114 8.98 -9.79 14.46
C ARG A 114 8.88 -8.89 15.72
N PRO A 115 7.93 -7.94 15.72
CA PRO A 115 7.84 -6.96 16.78
C PRO A 115 7.44 -7.65 18.10
N GLN A 116 8.05 -7.25 19.20
CA GLN A 116 7.75 -7.78 20.54
C GLN A 116 7.59 -6.63 21.52
N VAL A 117 6.46 -6.62 22.26
CA VAL A 117 6.22 -5.62 23.30
C VAL A 117 7.37 -5.68 24.31
N GLY A 118 7.89 -4.51 24.69
CA GLY A 118 9.09 -4.36 25.51
C GLY A 118 10.38 -4.21 24.72
N GLN A 119 10.39 -4.40 23.39
CA GLN A 119 11.57 -4.08 22.57
C GLN A 119 11.94 -2.61 22.70
N GLN A 120 13.24 -2.37 22.93
CA GLN A 120 13.80 -1.04 23.14
C GLN A 120 14.70 -0.62 21.98
N PHE A 121 14.66 0.67 21.66
CA PHE A 121 15.43 1.29 20.60
C PHE A 121 15.97 2.63 21.12
N ALA A 122 17.26 2.88 20.91
CA ALA A 122 17.86 4.15 21.34
C ALA A 122 17.25 5.36 20.62
N LEU A 123 17.04 5.23 19.30
CA LEU A 123 16.44 6.26 18.46
C LEU A 123 15.63 5.62 17.32
N LEU A 124 14.39 6.08 17.14
CA LEU A 124 13.57 5.81 15.96
C LEU A 124 13.15 7.13 15.32
N GLN A 125 13.18 7.17 13.98
CA GLN A 125 12.83 8.34 13.18
C GLN A 125 11.74 7.89 12.21
N PHE A 126 10.53 8.40 12.40
CA PHE A 126 9.36 8.05 11.59
C PHE A 126 9.23 9.05 10.45
N GLY A 127 9.71 8.70 9.25
CA GLY A 127 9.69 9.60 8.09
C GLY A 127 10.39 10.95 8.36
N HIS A 128 9.69 12.04 8.02
CA HIS A 128 10.15 13.42 8.24
C HIS A 128 9.75 14.00 9.61
N ASP A 129 9.12 13.21 10.49
CA ASP A 129 8.66 13.68 11.79
C ASP A 129 9.82 13.89 12.77
N GLU A 130 9.53 14.30 14.00
CA GLU A 130 10.55 14.41 15.02
C GLU A 130 11.09 13.02 15.45
N PRO A 131 12.41 12.87 15.66
CA PRO A 131 12.98 11.63 16.21
C PRO A 131 12.42 11.34 17.60
N LEU A 132 12.18 10.07 17.91
CA LEU A 132 11.96 9.63 19.28
C LEU A 132 13.23 8.98 19.83
N LEU A 133 13.56 9.33 21.06
CA LEU A 133 14.64 8.75 21.87
C LEU A 133 14.09 7.78 22.91
N ASN A 134 14.93 6.86 23.38
CA ASN A 134 14.60 5.90 24.44
C ASN A 134 13.27 5.19 24.20
N VAL A 135 13.10 4.69 22.98
CA VAL A 135 11.83 4.22 22.46
C VAL A 135 11.58 2.79 22.91
N THR A 136 10.39 2.52 23.42
CA THR A 136 9.92 1.17 23.76
C THR A 136 8.66 0.86 22.97
N LEU A 137 8.59 -0.32 22.36
CA LEU A 137 7.33 -0.84 21.80
C LEU A 137 6.40 -1.23 22.94
N THR A 138 5.27 -0.56 23.09
CA THR A 138 4.33 -0.75 24.21
C THR A 138 3.05 -1.48 23.82
N GLY A 139 2.76 -1.64 22.54
CA GLY A 139 1.54 -2.32 22.10
C GLY A 139 1.59 -2.80 20.67
N ILE A 140 0.89 -3.90 20.41
CA ILE A 140 0.68 -4.49 19.10
C ILE A 140 -0.82 -4.77 18.98
N GLN A 141 -1.47 -4.15 17.99
CA GLN A 141 -2.87 -4.38 17.66
C GLN A 141 -2.96 -4.73 16.18
N GLU A 142 -3.16 -6.02 15.89
CA GLU A 142 -3.00 -6.58 14.54
C GLU A 142 -1.66 -6.15 13.93
N TRP A 143 -1.70 -5.32 12.89
CA TRP A 143 -0.52 -4.82 12.16
C TRP A 143 -0.06 -3.45 12.63
N ARG A 144 -0.69 -2.88 13.66
CA ARG A 144 -0.37 -1.58 14.23
C ARG A 144 0.52 -1.73 15.46
N LEU A 145 1.64 -1.04 15.43
CA LEU A 145 2.68 -1.02 16.45
C LEU A 145 2.64 0.33 17.15
N THR A 146 2.63 0.33 18.48
CA THR A 146 2.60 1.54 19.30
C THR A 146 3.86 1.64 20.13
N PHE A 147 4.51 2.79 20.05
CA PHE A 147 5.78 3.10 20.68
C PHE A 147 5.63 4.27 21.64
N ARG A 148 6.36 4.22 22.76
CA ARG A 148 6.57 5.36 23.65
C ARG A 148 8.04 5.71 23.69
N GLY A 149 8.36 6.99 23.70
CA GLY A 149 9.71 7.50 23.85
C GLY A 149 9.68 8.95 24.27
N THR A 150 10.79 9.66 24.08
CA THR A 150 10.87 11.10 24.35
C THR A 150 11.36 11.89 23.16
N TRP A 151 10.89 13.12 23.04
CA TRP A 151 11.42 14.12 22.12
C TRP A 151 11.62 15.42 22.88
N ARG A 152 12.85 15.97 22.82
CA ARG A 152 13.22 17.18 23.59
C ARG A 152 12.90 17.08 25.09
N GLY A 153 12.99 15.88 25.66
CA GLY A 153 12.68 15.61 27.07
C GLY A 153 11.21 15.29 27.35
N GLU A 154 10.30 15.57 26.42
CA GLU A 154 8.86 15.35 26.60
C GLU A 154 8.44 13.94 26.19
N PRO A 155 7.58 13.25 26.96
CA PRO A 155 7.07 11.93 26.60
C PRO A 155 6.17 12.01 25.37
N MET A 156 6.39 11.13 24.40
CA MET A 156 5.60 11.03 23.18
C MET A 156 5.16 9.59 22.92
N THR A 157 3.97 9.45 22.34
CA THR A 157 3.47 8.18 21.80
C THR A 157 3.34 8.30 20.30
N ARG A 158 3.82 7.29 19.57
CA ARG A 158 3.65 7.16 18.12
C ARG A 158 3.11 5.78 17.79
N SER A 159 2.31 5.70 16.73
CA SER A 159 1.88 4.42 16.19
C SER A 159 2.11 4.38 14.69
N CYS A 160 2.56 3.24 14.21
CA CYS A 160 2.75 2.97 12.79
C CYS A 160 2.32 1.54 12.45
N THR A 161 2.28 1.22 11.18
CA THR A 161 2.07 -0.13 10.67
C THR A 161 3.38 -0.92 10.67
N ALA A 162 3.30 -2.25 10.59
CA ALA A 162 4.47 -3.11 10.43
C ALA A 162 5.31 -2.77 9.18
N LEU A 163 4.67 -2.32 8.09
CA LEU A 163 5.36 -1.87 6.87
C LEU A 163 6.19 -0.60 7.13
N GLU A 164 5.58 0.42 7.72
CA GLU A 164 6.28 1.66 8.07
C GLU A 164 7.42 1.39 9.07
N PHE A 165 7.20 0.49 10.04
CA PHE A 165 8.24 0.11 10.98
C PHE A 165 9.42 -0.59 10.33
N GLU A 166 9.18 -1.47 9.34
CA GLU A 166 10.25 -2.09 8.56
C GLU A 166 11.14 -1.04 7.87
N GLU A 167 10.52 -0.02 7.27
CA GLU A 167 11.24 1.09 6.64
C GLU A 167 12.05 1.90 7.66
N VAL A 168 11.45 2.19 8.83
CA VAL A 168 12.14 2.88 9.93
C VAL A 168 13.37 2.10 10.39
N LEU A 169 13.25 0.77 10.57
CA LEU A 169 14.37 -0.08 10.96
C LEU A 169 15.47 -0.09 9.89
N ARG A 170 15.10 -0.21 8.61
CA ARG A 170 16.04 -0.17 7.49
C ARG A 170 16.80 1.16 7.45
N ALA A 171 16.10 2.28 7.57
CA ALA A 171 16.70 3.61 7.59
C ALA A 171 17.59 3.81 8.83
N SER A 172 17.20 3.26 9.98
CA SER A 172 18.00 3.34 11.21
C SER A 172 19.33 2.58 11.08
N ARG A 173 19.29 1.36 10.53
CA ARG A 173 20.50 0.56 10.26
C ARG A 173 21.43 1.29 9.29
N ALA A 174 20.91 1.82 8.19
CA ALA A 174 21.72 2.57 7.22
C ALA A 174 22.38 3.81 7.84
N ARG A 175 21.69 4.50 8.75
CA ARG A 175 22.26 5.63 9.52
C ARG A 175 23.37 5.19 10.46
N MET A 176 23.17 4.09 11.19
CA MET A 176 24.20 3.52 12.08
C MET A 176 25.45 3.11 11.31
N GLU A 177 25.28 2.44 10.16
CA GLU A 177 26.39 2.06 9.28
C GLU A 177 27.14 3.27 8.74
N ARG A 178 26.43 4.31 8.28
CA ARG A 178 27.05 5.55 7.82
C ARG A 178 27.82 6.25 8.95
N ALA A 179 27.24 6.32 10.14
CA ALA A 179 27.91 6.89 11.32
C ALA A 179 29.16 6.08 11.71
N ALA A 180 29.10 4.75 11.65
CA ALA A 180 30.24 3.88 11.90
C ALA A 180 31.37 4.10 10.89
N ARG A 181 31.04 4.25 9.59
CA ARG A 181 32.04 4.57 8.54
C ARG A 181 32.73 5.91 8.77
N LEU A 182 31.98 6.92 9.20
CA LEU A 182 32.54 8.25 9.50
C LEU A 182 33.39 8.27 10.78
N ARG A 183 33.14 7.34 11.70
CA ARG A 183 33.91 7.19 12.95
C ARG A 183 35.11 6.25 12.82
N ALA A 184 35.24 5.53 11.71
CA ALA A 184 36.39 4.65 11.47
C ALA A 184 37.67 5.51 11.32
N PRO A 185 38.73 5.26 12.10
CA PRO A 185 39.99 5.97 11.93
C PRO A 185 40.60 5.58 10.58
N GLY A 186 40.70 6.53 9.64
CA GLY A 186 41.34 6.30 8.34
C GLY A 186 40.62 6.83 7.10
N ALA A 187 39.49 7.52 7.22
CA ALA A 187 38.96 8.31 6.10
C ALA A 187 39.89 9.51 5.87
N ALA A 188 40.94 9.30 5.07
CA ALA A 188 41.85 10.34 4.64
C ALA A 188 41.04 11.51 4.04
N PRO A 189 41.37 12.77 4.38
CA PRO A 189 40.82 13.89 3.64
C PRO A 189 41.33 13.76 2.21
N THR A 190 40.41 13.58 1.27
CA THR A 190 40.71 13.69 -0.16
C THR A 190 41.39 15.03 -0.37
N ASP A 191 42.65 15.00 -0.80
CA ASP A 191 43.48 16.17 -1.04
C ASP A 191 42.69 17.23 -1.81
N ALA A 192 42.38 18.34 -1.15
CA ALA A 192 42.06 19.57 -1.84
C ALA A 192 43.32 19.98 -2.62
N PRO A 193 43.24 20.27 -3.93
CA PRO A 193 44.41 20.66 -4.69
C PRO A 193 44.96 21.96 -4.10
N ARG A 194 46.15 21.89 -3.48
CA ARG A 194 46.95 23.06 -3.14
C ARG A 194 47.33 23.76 -4.44
N VAL A 195 46.63 24.85 -4.73
CA VAL A 195 47.09 25.86 -5.69
C VAL A 195 48.38 26.44 -5.09
N ARG A 196 49.54 25.96 -5.57
CA ARG A 196 50.82 26.61 -5.29
C ARG A 196 50.82 27.95 -6.00
N GLY A 197 50.95 29.02 -5.22
CA GLY A 197 51.36 30.30 -5.75
C GLY A 197 52.69 30.16 -6.47
N GLN A 198 52.74 30.64 -7.72
CA GLN A 198 53.95 31.07 -8.39
C GLN A 198 54.04 32.60 -8.18
N GLY A 199 54.83 33.04 -7.21
CA GLY A 199 55.82 34.09 -7.45
C GLY A 199 57.11 33.38 -7.87
N ASP A 200 58.02 33.90 -8.66
CA ASP A 200 58.51 35.26 -9.00
C ASP A 200 59.32 35.08 -10.33
N PRO A 201 60.07 36.06 -10.89
CA PRO A 201 60.21 37.49 -10.59
C PRO A 201 59.80 38.45 -11.73
#